data_AF-L1KI93-F1
#
_entry.id   AF-L1KI93-F1
#
_cell.length_a   1.000
_cell.length_b   1.000
_cell.length_c   1.000
_cell.angle_alpha   90.00
_cell.angle_beta   90.00
_cell.angle_gamma   90.00
#
_symmetry.space_group_name_H-M   'P 1'
#
loop_
_entity.id
_entity.type
_entity.pdbx_description
1 polymer ?
#
loop_
_entity_poly.entity_id
_entity_poly.type
_entity_poly.pdbx_seq_one_letter_code
_entity_poly.pdbx_strand_id
1 'polypeptide(L)'
;MVLRSQHPAGVEQEIFGFLLVHHALRDLMHKAAQQAEHDPDHISFTRTLRIVRRQVTDQAAFSPSRPTRALATALREIRERPLPPRQLRNNPRVIKRKMSNGKLKRSEHRNPSRPDAPRAALVGPTKPRPTRGKTT
;
A
#
# COMPACT_ATOMS: atom_id res chain seq x y z
N MET A 1 10.60 12.71 5.24
CA MET A 1 10.80 12.46 6.68
C MET A 1 12.06 13.22 7.07
N VAL A 2 12.06 13.90 8.21
CA VAL A 2 13.22 14.64 8.73
C VAL A 2 13.47 14.11 10.14
N LEU A 3 14.64 13.50 10.36
CA LEU A 3 15.09 13.07 11.67
C LEU A 3 15.53 14.32 12.46
N ARG A 4 15.09 14.44 13.71
CA ARG A 4 15.32 15.65 14.53
C ARG A 4 16.50 15.51 15.47
N SER A 5 16.72 14.31 15.99
CA SER A 5 17.82 14.00 16.89
C SER A 5 19.18 14.10 16.19
N GLN A 6 20.12 14.74 16.88
CA GLN A 6 21.55 14.76 16.50
C GLN A 6 22.35 13.65 17.22
N HIS A 7 21.70 12.86 18.08
CA HIS A 7 22.31 11.77 18.82
C HIS A 7 21.88 10.40 18.25
N PRO A 8 22.80 9.42 18.09
CA PRO A 8 22.50 8.12 17.48
C PRO A 8 21.33 7.38 18.13
N ALA A 9 21.29 7.32 19.46
CA ALA A 9 20.19 6.67 20.19
C ALA A 9 18.83 7.33 19.94
N GLY A 10 18.78 8.67 19.85
CA GLY A 10 17.55 9.39 19.53
C GLY A 10 17.11 9.20 18.08
N VAL A 11 18.05 9.02 17.14
CA VAL A 11 17.74 8.68 15.75
C VAL A 11 17.10 7.30 15.66
N GLU A 12 17.66 6.32 16.37
CA GLU A 12 17.11 4.96 16.45
C GLU A 12 15.68 4.97 17.02
N GLN A 13 15.46 5.70 18.12
CA GLN A 13 14.13 5.89 18.71
C GLN A 13 13.14 6.51 17.71
N GLU A 14 13.55 7.54 16.95
CA GLU A 14 12.70 8.15 15.93
C GLU A 14 12.32 7.17 14.82
N ILE A 15 13.28 6.38 14.32
CA ILE A 15 13.04 5.34 13.30
C ILE A 15 12.02 4.33 13.81
N PHE A 16 12.20 3.80 15.02
CA PHE A 16 11.23 2.89 15.62
C PHE A 16 9.88 3.54 15.84
N GLY A 17 9.84 4.82 16.24
CA GLY A 17 8.61 5.60 16.33
C GLY A 17 7.86 5.65 15.00
N PHE A 18 8.56 5.90 13.89
CA PHE A 18 7.95 5.90 12.56
C PHE A 18 7.44 4.52 12.14
N LEU A 19 8.20 3.46 12.42
CA LEU A 19 7.79 2.09 12.12
C LEU A 19 6.56 1.67 12.92
N LEU A 20 6.51 2.01 14.21
CA LEU A 20 5.36 1.75 15.09
C LEU A 20 4.11 2.49 14.61
N VAL A 21 4.23 3.78 14.28
CA VAL A 21 3.10 4.56 13.74
C VAL A 21 2.63 3.98 12.41
N HIS A 22 3.55 3.60 11.52
CA HIS A 22 3.18 2.97 10.25
C HIS A 22 2.42 1.66 10.48
N HIS A 23 2.95 0.79 11.33
CA HIS A 23 2.34 -0.49 11.67
C HIS A 23 0.94 -0.30 12.29
N ALA A 24 0.81 0.59 13.28
CA ALA A 24 -0.47 0.87 13.93
C ALA A 24 -1.52 1.40 12.95
N LEU A 25 -1.14 2.27 12.01
CA LEU A 25 -2.03 2.74 10.96
C LEU A 25 -2.45 1.60 10.02
N ARG A 26 -1.55 0.68 9.68
CA ARG A 26 -1.87 -0.48 8.83
C ARG A 26 -2.80 -1.46 9.52
N ASP A 27 -2.56 -1.77 10.78
CA ASP A 27 -3.47 -2.60 11.60
C ASP A 27 -4.86 -1.95 11.71
N LEU A 28 -4.91 -0.64 11.93
CA LEU A 28 -6.17 0.10 11.97
C LEU A 28 -6.94 0.04 10.64
N MET A 29 -6.24 0.19 9.51
CA MET A 29 -6.83 0.04 8.19
C MET A 29 -7.38 -1.38 8.00
N HIS A 30 -6.60 -2.40 8.38
CA HIS A 30 -7.02 -3.79 8.27
C HIS A 30 -8.30 -4.07 9.08
N LYS A 31 -8.36 -3.61 10.33
CA LYS A 31 -9.55 -3.72 11.18
C LYS A 31 -10.77 -3.01 10.58
N ALA A 32 -10.59 -1.80 10.05
CA ALA A 32 -11.66 -1.08 9.39
C ALA A 32 -12.17 -1.80 8.13
N ALA A 33 -11.27 -2.41 7.35
CA ALA A 33 -11.60 -3.20 6.17
C ALA A 33 -12.41 -4.44 6.54
N GLN A 34 -11.96 -5.18 7.56
CA GLN A 34 -12.66 -6.36 8.09
C GLN A 34 -14.07 -6.02 8.58
N GLN A 35 -14.25 -4.90 9.29
CA GLN A 35 -15.55 -4.45 9.78
C GLN A 35 -16.55 -4.03 8.68
N ALA A 36 -16.06 -3.75 7.48
CA ALA A 36 -16.86 -3.30 6.35
C ALA A 36 -16.89 -4.31 5.19
N GLU A 37 -16.31 -5.50 5.38
CA GLU A 37 -16.16 -6.53 4.32
C GLU A 37 -15.54 -5.96 3.02
N HIS A 38 -14.59 -5.04 3.18
CA HIS A 38 -13.87 -4.43 2.06
C HIS A 38 -12.47 -5.01 1.93
N ASP A 39 -11.95 -5.06 0.71
CA ASP A 39 -10.53 -5.33 0.48
C ASP A 39 -9.69 -4.19 1.11
N PRO A 40 -8.70 -4.49 1.98
CA PRO A 40 -7.83 -3.49 2.61
C PRO A 40 -7.17 -2.51 1.62
N ASP A 41 -6.96 -2.91 0.37
CA ASP A 41 -6.40 -2.06 -0.69
C ASP A 41 -7.31 -0.89 -1.09
N HIS A 42 -8.59 -0.96 -0.72
CA HIS A 42 -9.55 0.12 -0.93
C HIS A 42 -9.46 1.20 0.15
N ILE A 43 -8.58 1.09 1.15
CA ILE A 43 -8.43 2.11 2.18
C ILE A 43 -7.21 3.00 1.88
N SER A 44 -7.41 4.31 1.82
CA SER A 44 -6.33 5.27 1.58
C SER A 44 -5.49 5.50 2.84
N PHE A 45 -4.20 5.16 2.78
CA PHE A 45 -3.25 5.41 3.87
C PHE A 45 -3.18 6.89 4.27
N THR A 46 -3.07 7.80 3.29
CA THR A 46 -2.98 9.25 3.55
C THR A 46 -4.24 9.78 4.21
N ARG A 47 -5.42 9.28 3.82
CA ARG A 47 -6.68 9.66 4.46
C ARG A 47 -6.72 9.14 5.89
N THR A 48 -6.35 7.88 6.13
CA THR A 48 -6.27 7.29 7.48
C THR A 48 -5.32 8.09 8.37
N LEU A 49 -4.13 8.45 7.88
CA LEU A 49 -3.19 9.28 8.63
C LEU A 49 -3.80 10.62 9.04
N ARG A 50 -4.52 11.30 8.12
CA ARG A 50 -5.20 12.57 8.41
C ARG A 50 -6.31 12.41 9.44
N ILE A 51 -7.09 11.32 9.35
CA ILE A 51 -8.14 10.95 10.31
C ILE A 51 -7.55 10.77 11.70
N VAL A 52 -6.57 9.88 11.84
CA VAL A 52 -5.94 9.58 13.13
C VAL A 52 -5.26 10.82 13.70
N ARG A 53 -4.55 11.59 12.88
CA ARG A 53 -3.87 12.80 13.34
C ARG A 53 -4.84 13.82 13.94
N ARG A 54 -5.97 14.14 13.27
CA ARG A 54 -6.93 15.08 13.86
C ARG A 54 -7.53 14.53 15.16
N GLN A 55 -7.85 13.23 15.21
CA GLN A 55 -8.40 12.61 16.41
C GLN A 55 -7.43 12.69 17.59
N VAL A 56 -6.12 12.52 17.36
CA VAL A 56 -5.10 12.68 18.41
C VAL A 56 -4.94 14.15 18.82
N THR A 57 -5.02 15.08 17.88
CA THR A 57 -4.79 16.53 18.16
C THR A 57 -6.00 17.16 18.85
N ASP A 58 -7.21 16.70 18.55
CA ASP A 58 -8.47 17.18 19.16
C ASP A 58 -8.64 16.72 20.62
N GLN A 59 -7.78 15.81 21.10
CA GLN A 59 -7.77 15.29 22.48
C GLN A 59 -6.97 16.18 23.43
N ALA A 60 -7.38 17.43 23.62
CA ALA A 60 -6.70 18.38 24.52
C ALA A 60 -6.84 18.08 26.04
N ALA A 61 -7.53 16.99 26.45
CA ALA A 61 -7.73 16.65 27.86
C ALA A 61 -7.53 15.15 28.12
N PHE A 62 -6.81 14.81 29.19
CA PHE A 62 -6.44 13.45 29.61
C PHE A 62 -7.60 12.70 30.30
N SER A 63 -8.70 12.47 29.57
CA SER A 63 -9.75 11.56 30.06
C SER A 63 -9.50 10.14 29.56
N PRO A 64 -9.56 9.11 30.44
CA PRO A 64 -9.24 7.73 30.07
C PRO A 64 -10.17 7.11 29.02
N SER A 65 -11.37 7.65 28.81
CA SER A 65 -12.35 7.15 27.83
C SER A 65 -12.21 7.78 26.43
N ARG A 66 -11.48 8.88 26.30
CA ARG A 66 -11.25 9.57 25.02
C ARG A 66 -10.50 8.75 23.98
N PRO A 67 -9.41 8.01 24.29
CA PRO A 67 -8.71 7.21 23.28
C PRO A 67 -9.64 6.16 22.65
N THR A 68 -10.50 5.52 23.44
CA THR A 68 -11.47 4.54 22.94
C THR A 68 -12.50 5.18 21.99
N ARG A 69 -13.04 6.35 22.34
CA ARG A 69 -13.96 7.10 21.46
C ARG A 69 -13.30 7.58 20.18
N ALA A 70 -12.07 8.07 20.27
CA ALA A 70 -11.30 8.51 19.11
C ALA A 70 -11.00 7.37 18.16
N LEU A 71 -10.63 6.19 18.70
CA LEU A 71 -10.43 4.98 17.92
C LEU A 71 -11.70 4.53 17.20
N ALA A 72 -12.83 4.45 17.92
CA ALA A 72 -14.11 4.08 17.34
C ALA A 72 -14.55 5.07 16.23
N THR A 73 -14.32 6.37 16.46
CA THR A 73 -14.60 7.42 15.46
C THR A 73 -13.70 7.27 14.24
N ALA A 74 -12.40 7.04 14.43
CA ALA A 74 -11.46 6.84 13.35
C ALA A 74 -11.84 5.61 12.50
N LEU A 75 -12.14 4.47 13.12
CA LEU A 75 -12.60 3.26 12.43
C LEU A 75 -13.83 3.52 11.57
N ARG A 76 -14.85 4.19 12.13
CA ARG A 76 -16.06 4.56 11.39
C ARG A 76 -15.75 5.45 10.20
N GLU A 77 -14.94 6.48 10.38
CA GLU A 77 -14.64 7.41 9.29
C GLU A 77 -13.77 6.79 8.19
N ILE A 78 -12.88 5.86 8.54
CA ILE A 78 -12.04 5.14 7.58
C ILE A 78 -12.92 4.37 6.59
N ARG A 79 -13.94 3.65 7.07
CA ARG A 79 -14.83 2.83 6.23
C ARG A 79 -15.81 3.61 5.38
N GLU A 80 -16.18 4.84 5.75
CA GLU A 80 -17.20 5.63 5.03
C GLU A 80 -16.82 6.07 3.61
N ARG A 81 -15.52 6.12 3.29
CA ARG A 81 -15.05 6.56 1.96
C ARG A 81 -13.95 5.65 1.44
N PRO A 82 -14.30 4.47 0.90
CA PRO A 82 -13.34 3.61 0.21
C PRO A 82 -12.84 4.29 -1.08
N LEU A 83 -11.63 3.91 -1.48
CA LEU A 83 -11.06 4.26 -2.77
C LEU A 83 -11.88 3.59 -3.89
N PRO A 84 -11.96 4.23 -5.07
CA PRO A 84 -12.54 3.60 -6.24
C PRO A 84 -11.79 2.30 -6.56
N PRO A 85 -12.47 1.30 -7.15
CA PRO A 85 -11.84 0.05 -7.56
C PRO A 85 -10.57 0.29 -8.38
N ARG A 86 -9.51 -0.46 -8.06
CA ARG A 86 -8.25 -0.34 -8.77
C ARG A 86 -8.47 -0.62 -10.25
N GLN A 87 -8.15 0.36 -11.09
CA GLN A 87 -8.19 0.18 -12.54
C GLN A 87 -7.15 -0.87 -12.95
N LEU A 88 -7.61 -1.93 -13.62
CA LEU A 88 -6.72 -2.90 -14.27
C LEU A 88 -5.99 -2.20 -15.41
N ARG A 89 -4.67 -2.04 -15.26
CA ARG A 89 -3.82 -1.38 -16.25
C ARG A 89 -2.93 -2.41 -16.93
N ASN A 90 -2.96 -2.42 -18.25
CA ASN A 90 -1.93 -3.07 -19.04
C ASN A 90 -0.87 -2.04 -19.40
N ASN A 91 0.37 -2.23 -18.98
CA ASN A 91 1.50 -1.42 -19.44
C ASN A 91 2.35 -2.29 -20.36
N PRO A 92 2.30 -2.10 -21.70
CA PRO A 92 3.07 -2.93 -22.62
C PRO A 92 4.56 -2.80 -22.29
N ARG A 93 5.24 -3.95 -22.14
CA ARG A 93 6.68 -4.00 -21.82
C ARG A 93 7.50 -3.70 -23.08
N VAL A 94 7.55 -2.42 -23.43
CA VAL A 94 8.23 -1.90 -24.63
C VAL A 94 9.14 -0.73 -24.27
N ILE A 95 10.27 -0.64 -24.97
CA ILE A 95 11.34 0.34 -24.71
C ILE A 95 11.37 1.35 -25.86
N LYS A 96 11.66 2.63 -25.58
CA LYS A 96 11.79 3.66 -26.63
C LYS A 96 13.12 3.60 -27.39
N ARG A 97 14.11 2.89 -26.85
CA ARG A 97 15.48 2.75 -27.35
C ARG A 97 15.58 1.70 -28.45
N LYS A 98 16.10 2.10 -29.62
CA LYS A 98 16.48 1.19 -30.73
C LYS A 98 17.75 0.39 -30.35
N MET A 99 17.96 -0.77 -30.97
CA MET A 99 19.12 -1.67 -30.73
C MET A 99 19.24 -2.16 -29.28
N SER A 100 18.10 -2.43 -28.64
CA SER A 100 18.05 -3.13 -27.34
C SER A 100 17.33 -4.46 -27.50
N ASN A 101 17.55 -5.39 -26.56
CA ASN A 101 16.85 -6.68 -26.55
C ASN A 101 15.32 -6.55 -26.33
N GLY A 102 14.82 -5.36 -25.94
CA GLY A 102 13.40 -5.12 -25.73
C GLY A 102 12.68 -4.70 -27.01
N LYS A 103 11.37 -5.01 -27.09
CA LYS A 103 10.50 -4.57 -28.19
C LYS A 103 10.42 -3.03 -28.23
N LEU A 104 10.60 -2.44 -29.41
CA LEU A 104 10.53 -1.00 -29.61
C LEU A 104 9.09 -0.47 -29.41
N LYS A 105 8.93 0.65 -28.72
CA LYS A 105 7.62 1.31 -28.50
C LYS A 105 7.06 1.86 -29.82
N ARG A 106 5.77 1.57 -30.09
CA ARG A 106 5.00 1.97 -31.29
C ARG A 106 3.76 2.78 -30.89
N SER A 107 3.06 3.35 -31.88
CA SER A 107 1.82 4.12 -31.69
C SER A 107 0.71 3.31 -31.02
N GLU A 108 0.55 2.05 -31.41
CA GLU A 108 -0.41 1.10 -30.83
C GLU A 108 -0.23 0.90 -29.31
N HIS A 109 0.99 1.09 -28.79
CA HIS A 109 1.29 0.99 -27.35
C HIS A 109 0.91 2.24 -26.54
N ARG A 110 0.32 3.29 -27.15
CA ARG A 110 -0.12 4.50 -26.44
C ARG A 110 -1.42 4.28 -25.67
N ASN A 111 -2.32 3.44 -26.19
CA ASN A 111 -3.60 3.14 -25.55
C ASN A 111 -3.82 1.62 -25.50
N PRO A 112 -3.12 0.92 -24.58
CA PRO A 112 -3.24 -0.52 -24.46
C PRO A 112 -4.65 -0.90 -24.01
N SER A 113 -5.22 -1.95 -24.60
CA SER A 113 -6.55 -2.47 -24.24
C SER A 113 -6.62 -2.80 -22.76
N ARG A 114 -7.78 -2.55 -22.15
CA ARG A 114 -8.03 -2.90 -20.75
C ARG A 114 -7.97 -4.43 -20.61
N PRO A 115 -7.28 -4.97 -19.59
CA PRO A 115 -7.34 -6.40 -19.32
C PRO A 115 -8.78 -6.80 -18.99
N ASP A 116 -9.19 -7.98 -19.45
CA ASP A 116 -10.38 -8.64 -18.90
C ASP A 116 -10.18 -8.84 -17.39
N ALA A 117 -11.28 -8.80 -16.63
CA ALA A 117 -11.23 -8.98 -15.19
C ALA A 117 -10.47 -10.28 -14.86
N PRO A 118 -9.38 -10.22 -14.06
CA PRO A 118 -8.57 -11.40 -13.82
C PRO A 118 -9.40 -12.40 -13.01
N ARG A 119 -9.66 -13.57 -13.59
CA ARG A 119 -10.01 -14.75 -12.81
C ARG A 119 -8.71 -15.22 -12.16
N ALA A 120 -8.52 -14.91 -10.87
CA ALA A 120 -7.39 -15.42 -10.13
C ALA A 120 -7.43 -16.96 -10.15
N ALA A 121 -6.63 -17.56 -11.02
CA ALA A 121 -6.39 -18.99 -11.06
C ALA A 121 -5.11 -19.24 -10.27
N LEU A 122 -5.20 -20.03 -9.20
CA LEU A 122 -4.02 -20.57 -8.56
C LEU A 122 -3.36 -21.53 -9.55
N VAL A 123 -2.28 -21.08 -10.19
CA VAL A 123 -1.46 -21.92 -11.06
C VAL A 123 -0.49 -22.69 -10.17
N GLY A 124 -0.39 -24.00 -10.39
CA GLY A 124 0.55 -24.85 -9.67
C GLY A 124 2.01 -24.40 -9.80
N PRO A 125 2.91 -24.92 -8.95
CA PRO A 125 4.32 -24.54 -8.95
C PRO A 125 4.94 -24.73 -10.34
N THR A 126 5.62 -23.69 -10.84
CA THR A 126 6.31 -23.75 -12.15
C THR A 126 7.51 -24.70 -12.03
N LYS A 127 7.56 -25.74 -12.87
CA LYS A 127 8.68 -26.69 -12.88
C LYS A 127 10.01 -25.94 -13.17
N PRO A 128 11.12 -26.31 -12.51
CA PRO A 128 12.42 -25.69 -12.77
C PRO A 128 12.83 -25.90 -14.23
N ARG A 129 13.38 -24.86 -14.84
CA ARG A 129 13.93 -24.91 -16.21
C ARG A 129 15.19 -25.81 -16.20
N PRO A 130 15.30 -26.82 -17.07
CA PRO A 130 16.49 -27.67 -17.11
C PRO A 130 17.73 -26.83 -17.49
N THR A 131 18.76 -26.90 -16.66
CA THR A 131 20.08 -26.31 -16.93
C THR A 131 20.79 -27.16 -17.98
N ARG A 132 21.02 -26.58 -19.16
CA ARG A 132 21.81 -27.22 -20.22
C ARG A 132 23.28 -27.25 -19.78
N GLY A 133 23.71 -28.35 -19.20
CA GLY A 133 25.12 -28.60 -18.91
C GLY A 133 25.92 -28.54 -20.20
N LYS A 134 26.98 -27.73 -20.22
CA LYS A 134 27.99 -27.77 -21.28
C LYS A 134 28.83 -29.01 -21.02
N THR A 135 28.72 -30.01 -21.89
CA THR A 135 29.67 -31.13 -21.93
C THR A 135 30.99 -30.57 -22.44
N THR A 136 32.04 -30.69 -21.63
CA THR A 136 33.43 -30.54 -22.03
C THR A 136 33.87 -31.80 -22.78
#